data_AF-A0A067R2C1-F1
#
_entry.id   AF-A0A067R2C1-F1
#
_cell.length_a   1.000
_cell.length_b   1.000
_cell.length_c   1.000
_cell.angle_alpha   90.00
_cell.angle_beta   90.00
_cell.angle_gamma   90.00
#
_symmetry.space_group_name_H-M   'P 1'
#
loop_
_entity.id
_entity.type
_entity.pdbx_description
1 polymer ?
#
loop_
_entity_poly.entity_id
_entity_poly.type
_entity_poly.pdbx_seq_one_letter_code
_entity_poly.pdbx_strand_id
1 'polypeptide(L)'
;MNALVNEKVFRKVHIIDYQAICIHASEDTNRASFLTTPMQHLMKIFHWLIGTVVWLYAESCFWHKSWTNAAKETTTLSLGDAKINRTRLEPCIKEVDLYQLQSISYSNSKVISSSCCSEYVVVQKLFHSNLILVVVDTLCSDDIWTEVRITEMEVKDSNLFCLKVVNNELTQKQPKTCVGKGAKREMLQESRSAECGCNLQFQANFFLSLISLCLGVLRTTNF
;
A
#
# COMPACT_ATOMS: atom_id res chain seq x y z
N MET A 1 16.10 18.72 -26.91
CA MET A 1 15.62 19.45 -25.71
C MET A 1 16.77 19.98 -24.85
N ASN A 2 17.77 19.17 -24.49
CA ASN A 2 18.89 19.59 -23.62
C ASN A 2 19.64 20.83 -24.13
N ALA A 3 19.88 20.94 -25.44
CA ALA A 3 20.47 22.13 -26.06
C ALA A 3 19.69 23.42 -25.74
N LEU A 4 18.35 23.39 -25.78
CA LEU A 4 17.50 24.54 -25.48
C LEU A 4 17.55 24.95 -24.00
N VAL A 5 17.81 23.99 -23.10
CA VAL A 5 17.99 24.26 -21.66
C VAL A 5 19.36 24.88 -21.40
N ASN A 6 20.42 24.31 -21.99
CA ASN A 6 21.79 24.83 -21.88
C ASN A 6 21.89 26.27 -22.40
N GLU A 7 21.19 26.55 -23.51
CA GLU A 7 21.15 27.86 -24.15
C GLU A 7 20.14 28.83 -23.53
N LYS A 8 19.60 28.48 -22.35
CA LYS A 8 18.68 29.28 -21.53
C LYS A 8 17.37 29.67 -22.22
N VAL A 9 16.95 28.97 -23.28
CA VAL A 9 15.62 29.13 -23.89
C VAL A 9 14.55 28.64 -22.92
N PHE A 10 14.76 27.46 -22.35
CA PHE A 10 13.93 26.91 -21.29
C PHE A 10 14.65 26.95 -19.95
N ARG A 11 13.90 27.23 -18.89
CA ARG A 11 14.30 26.99 -17.51
C ARG A 11 13.71 25.65 -17.08
N LYS A 12 14.57 24.72 -16.67
CA LYS A 12 14.15 23.46 -16.04
C LYS A 12 13.74 23.74 -14.59
N VAL A 13 12.56 23.29 -14.19
CA VAL A 13 12.00 23.41 -12.84
C VAL A 13 11.67 22.00 -12.36
N HIS A 14 12.37 21.54 -11.32
CA HIS A 14 12.07 20.27 -10.66
C HIS A 14 10.98 20.48 -9.62
N ILE A 15 9.95 19.63 -9.66
CA ILE A 15 8.81 19.69 -8.75
C ILE A 15 8.63 18.32 -8.10
N ILE A 16 8.33 18.35 -6.81
CA ILE A 16 8.06 17.17 -5.99
C ILE A 16 6.63 17.24 -5.48
N ASP A 17 5.82 16.24 -5.83
CA ASP A 17 4.46 16.05 -5.30
C ASP A 17 4.50 15.04 -4.14
N TYR A 18 4.16 15.52 -2.95
CA TYR A 18 4.07 14.71 -1.72
C TYR A 18 2.68 14.11 -1.47
N GLN A 19 1.68 14.45 -2.30
CA GLN A 19 0.28 14.04 -2.17
C GLN A 19 -0.17 13.16 -3.34
N ALA A 20 0.77 12.58 -4.08
CA ALA A 20 0.48 11.73 -5.20
C ALA A 20 0.01 10.33 -4.76
N ILE A 21 -0.67 9.64 -5.68
CA ILE A 21 -1.12 8.26 -5.51
C ILE A 21 -0.35 7.35 -6.46
N CYS A 22 0.22 6.28 -5.92
CA CYS A 22 0.87 5.22 -6.69
C CYS A 22 -0.02 3.98 -6.75
N ILE A 23 -0.01 3.32 -7.90
CA ILE A 23 -0.85 2.16 -8.18
C ILE A 23 0.06 0.94 -8.15
N HIS A 24 -0.08 0.12 -7.11
CA HIS A 24 0.63 -1.14 -7.02
C HIS A 24 -0.35 -2.29 -7.29
N ALA A 25 0.09 -3.29 -8.05
CA ALA A 25 -0.64 -4.54 -8.19
C ALA A 25 -0.58 -5.27 -6.84
N SER A 26 -1.72 -5.53 -6.20
CA SER A 26 -1.73 -6.25 -4.93
C SER A 26 -1.73 -7.77 -5.19
N GLU A 27 -0.75 -8.46 -4.64
CA GLU A 27 -0.72 -9.93 -4.56
C GLU A 27 -1.35 -10.44 -3.26
N ASP A 28 -2.28 -9.68 -2.68
CA ASP A 28 -2.80 -10.01 -1.36
C ASP A 28 -3.64 -11.30 -1.40
N THR A 29 -3.20 -12.27 -0.59
CA THR A 29 -4.02 -13.43 -0.21
C THR A 29 -5.11 -12.96 0.75
N ASN A 30 -6.33 -13.40 0.47
CA ASN A 30 -7.55 -12.87 1.08
C ASN A 30 -7.54 -13.03 2.62
N ARG A 31 -7.56 -11.92 3.38
CA ARG A 31 -7.63 -11.93 4.86
C ARG A 31 -8.97 -12.42 5.41
N ALA A 32 -9.97 -12.59 4.55
CA ALA A 32 -11.25 -13.22 4.86
C ALA A 32 -11.10 -14.67 5.36
N SER A 33 -9.95 -15.31 5.12
CA SER A 33 -9.60 -16.62 5.67
C SER A 33 -9.54 -16.66 7.22
N PHE A 34 -9.34 -15.52 7.89
CA PHE A 34 -9.25 -15.48 9.36
C PHE A 34 -10.58 -15.80 10.06
N LEU A 35 -11.72 -15.44 9.47
CA LEU A 35 -13.04 -15.78 10.02
C LEU A 35 -13.57 -17.13 9.53
N THR A 36 -13.08 -17.64 8.40
CA THR A 36 -13.55 -18.92 7.86
C THR A 36 -12.85 -20.12 8.49
N THR A 37 -11.63 -19.97 9.01
CA THR A 37 -10.93 -21.04 9.74
C THR A 37 -11.68 -21.55 10.98
N PRO A 38 -12.20 -20.72 11.92
CA PRO A 38 -12.96 -21.23 13.06
C PRO A 38 -14.27 -21.91 12.63
N MET A 39 -14.94 -21.43 11.59
CA MET A 39 -16.15 -22.05 11.05
C MET A 39 -15.87 -23.43 10.41
N GLN A 40 -14.72 -23.59 9.76
CA GLN A 40 -14.30 -24.89 9.25
C GLN A 40 -14.01 -25.89 10.37
N HIS A 41 -13.45 -25.44 11.50
CA HIS A 41 -13.28 -26.29 12.68
C HIS A 41 -14.62 -26.69 13.30
N LEU A 42 -15.58 -25.77 13.40
CA LEU A 42 -16.94 -26.09 13.86
C LEU A 42 -17.62 -27.12 12.97
N MET A 43 -17.51 -27.00 11.64
CA MET A 43 -18.06 -27.99 10.71
C MET A 43 -17.41 -29.37 10.87
N LYS A 44 -16.10 -29.44 11.12
CA LYS A 44 -15.40 -30.72 11.41
C LYS A 44 -15.87 -31.35 12.71
N ILE A 45 -16.07 -30.55 13.75
CA ILE A 45 -16.61 -31.01 15.04
C ILE A 45 -18.04 -31.53 14.86
N PHE A 46 -18.86 -30.84 14.07
CA PHE A 46 -20.22 -31.26 13.77
C PHE A 46 -20.23 -32.59 12.98
N HIS A 47 -19.36 -32.74 12.00
CA HIS A 47 -19.19 -33.99 11.26
C HIS A 47 -18.72 -35.14 12.16
N TRP A 48 -17.78 -34.88 13.06
CA TRP A 48 -17.33 -35.85 14.07
C TRP A 48 -18.45 -36.25 15.03
N LEU A 49 -19.29 -35.30 15.46
CA LEU A 49 -20.42 -35.55 16.35
C LEU A 49 -21.45 -36.46 15.68
N ILE A 50 -21.81 -36.18 14.42
CA ILE A 50 -22.70 -37.04 13.63
C ILE A 50 -22.12 -38.44 13.49
N GLY A 51 -20.84 -38.57 13.13
CA GLY A 51 -20.18 -39.88 13.01
C GLY A 51 -20.22 -40.67 14.33
N THR A 52 -20.07 -39.99 15.46
CA THR A 52 -20.14 -40.60 16.80
C THR A 52 -21.57 -41.04 17.14
N VAL A 53 -22.59 -40.26 16.78
CA VAL A 53 -24.00 -40.62 16.98
C VAL A 53 -24.38 -41.83 16.11
N VAL A 54 -23.96 -41.85 14.84
CA VAL A 54 -24.18 -42.99 13.93
C VAL A 54 -23.47 -44.24 14.44
N TRP A 55 -22.23 -44.11 14.92
CA TRP A 55 -21.49 -45.21 15.53
C TRP A 55 -22.18 -45.76 16.78
N LEU A 56 -22.62 -44.89 17.71
CA LEU A 56 -23.36 -45.29 18.90
C LEU A 56 -24.72 -45.92 18.56
N TYR A 57 -25.37 -45.44 17.51
CA TYR A 57 -26.60 -46.02 17.00
C TYR A 57 -26.34 -47.42 16.42
N ALA A 58 -25.23 -47.62 15.70
CA ALA A 58 -24.83 -48.92 15.18
C ALA A 58 -24.53 -49.94 16.30
N GLU A 59 -23.84 -49.53 17.36
CA GLU A 59 -23.58 -50.37 18.55
C GLU A 59 -24.87 -50.66 19.34
N SER A 60 -25.79 -49.68 19.42
CA SER A 60 -27.10 -49.86 20.07
C SER A 60 -28.07 -50.71 19.24
N CYS A 61 -27.83 -50.87 17.94
CA CYS A 61 -28.65 -51.64 17.02
C CYS A 61 -28.14 -53.10 16.91
N PHE A 62 -28.03 -53.80 18.05
CA PHE A 62 -27.73 -55.23 18.12
C PHE A 62 -28.82 -56.13 17.47
N TRP A 63 -29.93 -55.55 16.98
CA TRP A 63 -31.05 -56.28 16.38
C TRP A 63 -31.56 -55.65 15.09
N HIS A 64 -30.72 -55.47 14.06
CA HIS A 64 -31.05 -55.90 12.69
C HIS A 64 -29.84 -55.69 11.77
N LYS A 65 -29.28 -56.79 11.25
CA LYS A 65 -28.48 -56.73 10.02
C LYS A 65 -29.43 -56.34 8.88
N SER A 66 -29.20 -55.22 8.22
CA SER A 66 -29.16 -55.11 6.74
C SER A 66 -29.05 -53.65 6.25
N TRP A 67 -28.00 -53.40 5.45
CA TRP A 67 -27.82 -52.38 4.41
C TRP A 67 -27.82 -50.88 4.80
N THR A 68 -26.71 -50.19 4.51
CA THR A 68 -26.53 -49.43 3.24
C THR A 68 -25.13 -48.80 3.17
N ASN A 69 -24.53 -48.83 1.98
CA ASN A 69 -23.36 -48.04 1.64
C ASN A 69 -23.82 -46.59 1.43
N ALA A 70 -23.45 -45.67 2.33
CA ALA A 70 -23.71 -44.25 2.15
C ALA A 70 -22.79 -43.71 1.05
N ALA A 71 -23.40 -43.29 -0.06
CA ALA A 71 -22.72 -42.64 -1.17
C ALA A 71 -22.05 -41.34 -0.69
N LYS A 72 -20.76 -41.18 -1.02
CA LYS A 72 -20.01 -39.94 -0.80
C LYS A 72 -20.26 -39.00 -1.98
N GLU A 73 -21.17 -38.06 -1.82
CA GLU A 73 -21.35 -36.98 -2.80
C GLU A 73 -20.22 -35.96 -2.65
N THR A 74 -19.32 -35.94 -3.63
CA THR A 74 -18.25 -34.95 -3.73
C THR A 74 -18.71 -33.86 -4.69
N THR A 75 -19.43 -32.87 -4.17
CA THR A 75 -19.81 -31.68 -4.94
C THR A 75 -18.57 -30.82 -5.16
N THR A 76 -17.81 -31.08 -6.23
CA THR A 76 -16.83 -30.12 -6.75
C THR A 76 -17.59 -29.04 -7.50
N LEU A 77 -18.16 -28.09 -6.77
CA LEU A 77 -18.57 -26.82 -7.36
C LEU A 77 -17.31 -26.02 -7.62
N SER A 78 -16.82 -26.11 -8.86
CA SER A 78 -15.76 -25.28 -9.41
C SER A 78 -16.26 -23.83 -9.50
N LEU A 79 -16.33 -23.14 -8.37
CA LEU A 79 -16.30 -21.69 -8.35
C LEU A 79 -14.86 -21.32 -8.70
N GLY A 80 -14.57 -21.27 -10.00
CA GLY A 80 -13.31 -20.76 -10.50
C GLY A 80 -13.11 -19.38 -9.91
N ASP A 81 -12.12 -19.25 -9.03
CA ASP A 81 -11.68 -17.98 -8.48
C ASP A 81 -11.20 -17.11 -9.63
N ALA A 82 -12.10 -16.32 -10.21
CA ALA A 82 -11.73 -15.20 -11.04
C ALA A 82 -10.93 -14.25 -10.15
N LYS A 83 -9.60 -14.34 -10.24
CA LYS A 83 -8.65 -13.48 -9.54
C LYS A 83 -8.81 -12.06 -10.10
N ILE A 84 -9.77 -11.31 -9.56
CA ILE A 84 -9.92 -9.88 -9.84
C ILE A 84 -8.63 -9.21 -9.38
N ASN A 85 -7.89 -8.65 -10.32
CA ASN A 85 -6.62 -7.97 -10.04
C ASN A 85 -6.93 -6.69 -9.26
N ARG A 86 -6.81 -6.76 -7.93
CA ARG A 86 -7.08 -5.61 -7.05
C ARG A 86 -5.89 -4.65 -7.16
N THR A 87 -6.14 -3.45 -7.66
CA THR A 87 -5.18 -2.35 -7.60
C THR A 87 -5.22 -1.74 -6.21
N ARG A 88 -4.06 -1.62 -5.56
CA ARG A 88 -3.91 -0.95 -4.27
C ARG A 88 -3.36 0.44 -4.50
N LEU A 89 -4.12 1.43 -4.03
CA LEU A 89 -3.76 2.84 -4.10
C LEU A 89 -3.03 3.18 -2.80
N GLU A 90 -1.80 3.66 -2.90
CA GLU A 90 -1.01 4.09 -1.75
C GLU A 90 -0.52 5.53 -1.95
N PRO A 91 -0.47 6.34 -0.88
CA PRO A 91 0.15 7.66 -0.95
C PRO A 91 1.65 7.51 -1.21
N CYS A 92 2.17 8.22 -2.19
CA CYS A 92 3.57 8.16 -2.59
C CYS A 92 4.11 9.53 -3.01
N ILE A 93 5.42 9.61 -3.20
CA ILE A 93 6.09 10.81 -3.71
C ILE A 93 6.34 10.64 -5.20
N LYS A 94 6.01 11.67 -5.97
CA LYS A 94 6.37 11.74 -7.38
C LYS A 94 7.23 12.96 -7.66
N GLU A 95 8.19 12.78 -8.56
CA GLU A 95 9.03 13.84 -9.09
C GLU A 95 8.74 14.06 -10.57
N VAL A 96 8.73 15.34 -10.97
CA VAL A 96 8.53 15.74 -12.35
C VAL A 96 9.40 16.94 -12.70
N ASP A 97 9.98 16.90 -13.89
CA ASP A 97 10.74 18.00 -14.45
C ASP A 97 9.88 18.79 -15.44
N LEU A 98 9.54 20.02 -15.08
CA LEU A 98 8.82 20.96 -15.95
C LEU A 98 9.79 21.93 -16.64
N TYR A 99 9.36 22.46 -17.79
CA TYR A 99 10.15 23.40 -18.58
C TYR A 99 9.37 24.68 -18.80
N GLN A 100 9.92 25.80 -18.35
CA GLN A 100 9.32 27.11 -18.50
C GLN A 100 10.07 27.93 -19.55
N LEU A 101 9.36 28.49 -20.52
CA LEU A 101 9.95 29.39 -21.51
C LEU A 101 10.44 30.67 -20.84
N GLN A 102 11.70 31.03 -21.04
CA GLN A 102 12.25 32.27 -20.48
C GLN A 102 11.91 33.47 -21.36
N SER A 103 11.55 34.59 -20.74
CA SER A 103 11.28 35.87 -21.42
C SER A 103 12.57 36.65 -21.69
N ILE A 104 13.61 35.97 -22.16
CA ILE A 104 14.80 36.69 -22.62
C ILE A 104 14.38 37.44 -23.89
N SER A 105 14.75 38.71 -23.99
CA SER A 105 14.57 39.52 -25.19
C SER A 105 15.42 38.92 -26.31
N TYR A 106 14.96 37.84 -26.93
CA TYR A 106 15.48 37.33 -28.19
C TYR A 106 15.12 38.35 -29.27
N SER A 107 15.87 39.46 -29.32
CA SER A 107 15.64 40.50 -30.32
C SER A 107 15.99 40.01 -31.72
N ASN A 108 16.81 38.96 -31.82
CA ASN A 108 17.15 38.28 -33.06
C ASN A 108 17.27 36.76 -32.81
N SER A 109 16.94 35.97 -33.83
CA SER A 109 17.17 34.53 -33.94
C SER A 109 18.45 34.09 -33.20
N LYS A 110 18.33 33.20 -32.22
CA LYS A 110 19.51 32.60 -31.57
C LYS A 110 19.94 31.38 -32.38
N VAL A 111 21.20 31.37 -32.82
CA VAL A 111 21.83 30.24 -33.50
C VAL A 111 22.64 29.49 -32.46
N ILE A 112 22.30 28.23 -32.24
CA ILE A 112 23.08 27.30 -31.43
C ILE A 112 24.06 26.60 -32.38
N SER A 113 25.31 26.35 -31.99
CA SER A 113 26.27 25.60 -32.80
C SER A 113 27.01 24.60 -31.92
N SER A 114 27.00 23.33 -32.27
CA SER A 114 27.79 22.29 -31.60
C SER A 114 29.10 22.03 -32.36
N SER A 115 30.11 21.49 -31.66
CA SER A 115 31.51 21.47 -32.12
C SER A 115 31.84 20.44 -33.20
N CYS A 116 30.91 19.54 -33.55
CA CYS A 116 31.16 18.47 -34.52
C CYS A 116 30.18 18.49 -35.71
N CYS A 117 29.00 19.09 -35.54
CA CYS A 117 28.04 19.36 -36.59
C CYS A 117 27.48 20.74 -36.31
N SER A 118 27.44 21.65 -37.29
CA SER A 118 26.85 22.97 -37.08
C SER A 118 25.34 22.83 -36.97
N GLU A 119 24.84 22.29 -35.86
CA GLU A 119 23.42 22.12 -35.56
C GLU A 119 22.81 23.50 -35.41
N TYR A 120 22.47 24.16 -36.52
CA TYR A 120 21.86 25.48 -36.49
C TYR A 120 20.43 25.35 -35.96
N VAL A 121 20.30 25.35 -34.65
CA VAL A 121 18.99 25.45 -34.03
C VAL A 121 18.63 26.93 -33.98
N VAL A 122 17.81 27.37 -34.93
CA VAL A 122 17.27 28.73 -34.91
C VAL A 122 16.02 28.74 -34.06
N VAL A 123 16.04 29.50 -32.97
CA VAL A 123 14.89 29.66 -32.08
C VAL A 123 14.35 31.08 -32.17
N GLN A 124 13.06 31.20 -32.48
CA GLN A 124 12.35 32.47 -32.51
C GLN A 124 11.05 32.38 -31.71
N LYS A 125 10.82 33.34 -30.81
CA LYS A 125 9.56 33.45 -30.08
C LYS A 125 8.50 34.14 -30.95
N LEU A 126 7.29 33.59 -30.98
CA LEU A 126 6.16 34.22 -31.65
C LEU A 126 5.54 35.30 -30.75
N PHE A 127 5.43 36.52 -31.27
CA PHE A 127 4.89 37.65 -30.52
C PHE A 127 3.49 37.38 -29.99
N HIS A 128 3.21 37.87 -28.77
CA HIS A 128 1.93 37.73 -28.08
C HIS A 128 1.46 36.28 -27.85
N SER A 129 2.36 35.30 -27.87
CA SER A 129 2.04 33.91 -27.59
C SER A 129 3.12 33.21 -26.74
N ASN A 130 2.80 32.00 -26.28
CA ASN A 130 3.72 31.06 -25.63
C ASN A 130 4.42 30.11 -26.62
N LEU A 131 4.28 30.35 -27.93
CA LEU A 131 4.83 29.51 -28.97
C LEU A 131 6.24 29.96 -29.38
N ILE A 132 7.06 28.98 -29.76
CA ILE A 132 8.38 29.20 -30.36
C ILE A 132 8.47 28.44 -31.68
N LEU A 133 9.12 29.05 -32.66
CA LEU A 133 9.56 28.41 -33.88
C LEU A 133 10.98 27.89 -33.65
N VAL A 134 11.18 26.60 -33.89
CA VAL A 134 12.48 25.94 -33.82
C VAL A 134 12.76 25.35 -35.20
N VAL A 135 13.83 25.81 -35.83
CA VAL A 135 14.34 25.23 -37.09
C VAL A 135 15.58 24.46 -36.76
N VAL A 136 15.63 23.18 -37.16
CA VAL A 136 16.75 22.27 -36.95
C VAL A 136 17.27 21.78 -38.29
N ASP A 137 18.58 21.58 -38.40
CA ASP A 137 19.16 20.89 -39.56
C ASP A 137 18.95 19.38 -39.43
N THR A 138 18.40 18.75 -40.45
CA THR A 138 18.23 17.29 -40.51
C THR A 138 19.46 16.57 -41.07
N LEU A 139 20.43 17.28 -41.65
CA LEU A 139 21.66 16.70 -42.21
C LEU A 139 22.64 16.25 -41.13
N CYS A 140 22.53 16.84 -39.94
CA CYS A 140 23.28 16.44 -38.76
C CYS A 140 22.51 15.34 -38.00
N SER A 141 22.78 14.09 -38.36
CA SER A 141 22.23 12.92 -37.68
C SER A 141 23.16 12.54 -36.52
N ASP A 142 23.01 13.19 -35.38
CA ASP A 142 23.55 12.65 -34.13
C ASP A 142 22.55 11.61 -33.60
N ASP A 143 22.95 10.32 -33.60
CA ASP A 143 22.11 9.16 -33.26
C ASP A 143 21.66 9.09 -31.79
N ILE A 144 21.91 10.13 -30.98
CA ILE A 144 21.59 10.15 -29.55
C ILE A 144 20.36 11.03 -29.31
N TRP A 145 19.25 10.68 -29.95
CA TRP A 145 17.94 11.23 -29.58
C TRP A 145 17.49 10.57 -28.28
N THR A 146 17.81 11.21 -27.15
CA THR A 146 17.15 10.85 -25.89
C THR A 146 15.73 11.39 -25.92
N GLU A 147 14.74 10.51 -25.96
CA GLU A 147 13.34 10.88 -25.77
C GLU A 147 13.18 11.53 -24.40
N VAL A 148 13.05 12.85 -24.36
CA VAL A 148 12.70 13.57 -23.13
C VAL A 148 11.21 13.43 -22.93
N ARG A 149 10.78 12.43 -22.16
CA ARG A 149 9.40 12.29 -21.72
C ARG A 149 9.20 13.06 -20.42
N ILE A 150 8.21 13.95 -20.40
CA ILE A 150 7.75 14.60 -19.17
C ILE A 150 6.80 13.61 -18.50
N THR A 151 7.36 12.75 -17.66
CA THR A 151 6.59 11.74 -16.92
C THR A 151 6.84 11.91 -15.43
N GLU A 152 5.77 11.84 -14.65
CA GLU A 152 5.88 11.74 -13.21
C GLU A 152 6.51 10.39 -12.84
N MET A 153 7.59 10.41 -12.09
CA MET A 153 8.29 9.21 -11.65
C MET A 153 8.15 9.06 -10.14
N GLU A 154 7.83 7.86 -9.69
CA GLU A 154 7.81 7.54 -8.26
C GLU A 154 9.23 7.58 -7.70
N VAL A 155 9.40 8.33 -6.62
CA VAL A 155 10.68 8.40 -5.90
C VAL A 155 10.78 7.22 -4.95
N LYS A 156 11.70 6.30 -5.25
CA LYS A 156 11.96 5.11 -4.41
C LYS A 156 12.92 5.37 -3.26
N ASP A 157 13.62 6.51 -3.27
CA ASP A 157 14.67 6.80 -2.31
C ASP A 157 14.09 7.36 -1.00
N SER A 158 14.25 6.60 0.09
CA SER A 158 13.82 6.98 1.43
C SER A 158 14.69 8.09 2.05
N ASN A 159 15.87 8.39 1.50
CA ASN A 159 16.77 9.42 2.04
C ASN A 159 16.41 10.86 1.63
N LEU A 160 15.48 11.04 0.69
CA LEU A 160 15.03 12.37 0.24
C LEU A 160 14.49 13.22 1.40
N PHE A 161 13.80 12.58 2.36
CA PHE A 161 13.25 13.25 3.53
C PHE A 161 14.34 13.80 4.47
N CYS A 162 15.40 13.01 4.70
CA CYS A 162 16.52 13.39 5.56
C CYS A 162 17.30 14.57 4.96
N LEU A 163 17.57 14.52 3.65
CA LEU A 163 18.22 15.61 2.92
C LEU A 163 17.42 16.91 2.99
N LYS A 164 16.09 16.84 2.91
CA LYS A 164 15.21 18.00 3.05
C LYS A 164 15.30 18.63 4.43
N VAL A 165 15.36 17.84 5.51
CA VAL A 165 15.48 18.38 6.88
C VAL A 165 16.81 19.11 7.06
N VAL A 166 17.90 18.58 6.53
CA VAL A 166 19.23 19.21 6.61
C VAL A 166 19.29 20.51 5.80
N ASN A 167 18.69 20.52 4.60
CA ASN A 167 18.71 21.66 3.68
C ASN A 167 17.46 22.56 3.81
N ASN A 168 16.74 22.50 4.95
CA ASN A 168 15.50 23.23 5.10
C ASN A 168 15.76 24.70 5.48
N GLU A 169 15.63 25.62 4.53
CA GLU A 169 15.70 27.07 4.78
C GLU A 169 14.35 27.65 5.27
N LEU A 170 13.33 26.82 5.47
CA LEU A 170 12.01 27.29 5.88
C LEU A 170 12.02 27.73 7.36
N THR A 171 11.65 28.98 7.60
CA THR A 171 11.48 29.50 8.95
C THR A 171 10.22 28.91 9.59
N GLN A 172 10.37 28.31 10.78
CA GLN A 172 9.24 27.79 11.55
C GLN A 172 9.02 28.66 12.79
N LYS A 173 7.76 29.07 13.01
CA LYS A 173 7.38 29.73 14.26
C LYS A 173 6.90 28.70 15.26
N GLN A 174 7.61 28.59 16.38
CA GLN A 174 7.18 27.70 17.46
C GLN A 174 6.01 28.31 18.25
N PRO A 175 5.13 27.47 18.84
CA PRO A 175 4.11 27.95 19.75
C PRO A 175 4.75 28.61 20.98
N LYS A 176 4.15 29.73 21.43
CA LYS A 176 4.69 30.53 22.56
C LYS A 176 4.57 29.83 23.92
N THR A 177 3.61 28.94 24.07
CA THR A 177 3.28 28.26 25.34
C THR A 177 3.13 26.77 25.08
N CYS A 178 3.81 25.95 25.87
CA CYS A 178 3.63 24.50 25.91
C CYS A 178 3.16 24.11 27.31
N VAL A 179 1.94 23.59 27.43
CA VAL A 179 1.43 23.03 28.69
C VAL A 179 1.77 21.54 28.69
N GLY A 180 3.01 21.23 29.06
CA GLY A 180 3.47 19.86 29.29
C GLY A 180 3.17 19.39 30.72
N LYS A 181 3.35 18.09 30.98
CA LYS A 181 3.33 17.56 32.35
C LYS A 181 4.48 18.19 33.15
N GLY A 182 4.17 19.17 34.00
CA GLY A 182 5.14 19.78 34.90
C GLY A 182 5.67 18.77 35.94
N ALA A 183 6.94 18.91 36.32
CA ALA A 183 7.56 18.17 37.43
C ALA A 183 6.88 18.42 38.78
N LYS A 184 6.06 19.48 38.88
CA LYS A 184 5.14 19.72 40.01
C LYS A 184 3.72 19.31 39.61
N ARG A 185 3.29 18.17 40.12
CA ARG A 185 1.90 17.67 40.10
C ARG A 185 0.98 18.47 41.03
N GLU A 186 1.02 19.79 40.99
CA GLU A 186 0.08 20.58 41.76
C GLU A 186 -0.49 21.71 40.89
N MET A 187 -1.82 21.68 40.77
CA MET A 187 -2.68 22.80 40.37
C MET A 187 -2.87 23.07 38.87
N LEU A 188 -3.16 22.03 38.08
CA LEU A 188 -4.36 22.08 37.23
C LEU A 188 -5.17 20.84 37.56
N GLN A 189 -6.37 21.07 38.09
CA GLN A 189 -7.33 20.04 38.46
C GLN A 189 -7.93 19.42 37.19
N GLU A 190 -7.10 18.84 36.34
CA GLU A 190 -7.56 17.90 35.32
C GLU A 190 -7.72 16.56 36.02
N SER A 191 -8.97 16.20 36.23
CA SER A 191 -9.42 14.95 36.82
C SER A 191 -8.68 13.77 36.20
N ARG A 192 -7.81 13.19 37.03
CA ARG A 192 -7.24 11.84 36.98
C ARG A 192 -8.01 10.93 36.01
N SER A 193 -7.53 10.81 34.79
CA SER A 193 -7.93 9.74 33.86
C SER A 193 -6.71 8.85 33.63
N ALA A 194 -6.22 8.28 34.72
CA ALA A 194 -5.20 7.22 34.71
C ALA A 194 -5.79 5.96 35.34
N GLU A 195 -7.00 5.61 34.93
CA GLU A 195 -7.52 4.27 35.11
C GLU A 195 -7.24 3.52 33.82
N CYS A 196 -6.04 2.95 33.74
CA CYS A 196 -5.81 1.80 32.87
C CYS A 196 -6.74 0.71 33.41
N GLY A 197 -7.81 0.41 32.67
CA GLY A 197 -8.81 -0.57 33.08
C GLY A 197 -8.15 -1.87 33.53
N CYS A 198 -8.41 -2.28 34.77
CA CYS A 198 -7.97 -3.57 35.26
C CYS A 198 -8.55 -4.66 34.36
N ASN A 199 -7.65 -5.46 33.80
CA ASN A 199 -7.95 -6.63 32.99
C ASN A 199 -8.96 -7.53 33.73
N LEU A 200 -10.04 -7.95 33.06
CA LEU A 200 -10.96 -8.95 33.61
C LEU A 200 -10.18 -10.27 33.71
N GLN A 201 -9.71 -10.63 34.91
CA GLN A 201 -9.11 -11.96 35.10
C GLN A 201 -10.19 -13.00 34.86
N PHE A 202 -10.18 -13.61 33.67
CA PHE A 202 -10.96 -14.78 33.34
C PHE A 202 -10.41 -15.95 34.16
N GLN A 203 -10.91 -16.13 35.39
CA GLN A 203 -10.61 -17.33 36.17
C GLN A 203 -11.39 -18.49 35.54
N ALA A 204 -10.69 -19.30 34.76
CA ALA A 204 -11.19 -20.61 34.35
C ALA A 204 -11.41 -21.44 35.62
N ASN A 205 -12.66 -21.78 35.89
CA ASN A 205 -13.03 -22.51 37.10
C ASN A 205 -12.50 -23.95 36.97
N PHE A 206 -11.39 -24.25 37.66
CA PHE A 206 -10.69 -25.54 37.61
C PHE A 206 -11.63 -26.73 37.86
N PHE A 207 -12.64 -26.55 38.72
CA PHE A 207 -13.66 -27.55 38.98
C PHE A 207 -14.51 -27.89 37.75
N LEU A 208 -14.86 -26.92 36.91
CA LEU A 208 -15.60 -27.19 35.65
C LEU A 208 -14.72 -27.93 34.63
N SER A 209 -13.42 -27.63 34.60
CA SER A 209 -12.45 -28.38 33.80
C SER A 209 -12.32 -29.83 34.30
N LEU A 210 -12.27 -30.04 35.61
CA LEU A 210 -12.21 -31.37 36.21
C LEU A 210 -13.49 -32.16 35.99
N ILE A 211 -14.66 -31.53 36.10
CA ILE A 211 -15.94 -32.17 35.80
C ILE A 211 -16.00 -32.59 34.32
N SER A 212 -15.54 -31.74 33.41
CA SER A 212 -15.42 -32.10 31.98
C SER A 212 -14.45 -33.26 31.75
N LEU A 213 -13.33 -33.30 32.47
CA LEU A 213 -12.35 -34.37 32.36
C LEU A 213 -12.89 -35.68 32.95
N CYS A 214 -13.56 -35.63 34.10
CA CYS A 214 -14.21 -36.78 34.72
C CYS A 214 -15.36 -37.32 33.88
N LEU A 215 -16.18 -36.46 33.27
CA LEU A 215 -17.22 -36.88 32.31
C LEU A 215 -16.60 -37.51 31.05
N GLY A 216 -15.45 -37.01 30.59
CA GLY A 216 -14.68 -37.62 29.51
C GLY A 216 -14.08 -38.98 29.88
N VAL A 217 -13.55 -39.12 31.10
CA VAL A 217 -12.94 -40.36 31.60
C VAL A 217 -14.00 -41.42 31.92
N LEU A 218 -15.13 -41.05 32.52
CA LEU A 218 -16.26 -41.99 32.73
C LEU A 218 -16.81 -42.52 31.40
N ARG A 219 -16.68 -41.76 30.31
CA ARG A 219 -17.03 -42.21 28.96
C ARG A 219 -16.02 -43.21 28.39
N THR A 220 -14.75 -43.17 28.83
CA THR A 220 -13.71 -44.13 28.42
C THR A 220 -13.68 -45.39 29.29
N THR A 221 -14.26 -45.37 30.49
CA THR A 221 -14.26 -46.51 31.41
C THR A 221 -15.59 -47.27 31.45
N ASN A 222 -16.63 -46.78 30.78
CA ASN A 222 -17.85 -47.54 30.51
C ASN A 222 -17.84 -48.00 29.05
N PHE A 223 -16.94 -48.94 28.78
CA PHE A 223 -16.98 -49.89 27.67
C PHE A 223 -16.83 -51.28 28.28
#